data_AF-A0A535BAL6-F1
#
_entry.id   AF-A0A535BAL6-F1
#
_cell.length_a   1.000
_cell.length_b   1.000
_cell.length_c   1.000
_cell.angle_alpha   90.00
_cell.angle_beta   90.00
_cell.angle_gamma   90.00
#
_symmetry.space_group_name_H-M   'P 1'
#
loop_
_entity.id
_entity.type
_entity.pdbx_description
1 polymer ?
#
loop_
_entity_poly.entity_id
_entity_poly.type
_entity_poly.pdbx_seq_one_letter_code
_entity_poly.pdbx_strand_id
1 'polypeptide(L)'
;MPRSAYERSKGVETVSWREFPLGKGIALSILEESTAAGRQARGQALLDVLDAAAGLPPCRLTVADRPQRHRTRGGRLQQVLAPKVFLETLLHEWVHHYDFTGLQLDRSPHTSGFFNRIRDLAETLGVGYVTPPKREAPAAELSEDVVITGPDRLRPGGVPPPKWIRDQVLALFGRPRT
;
A
#
# COMPACT_ATOMS: atom_id res chain seq x y z
N MET A 1 -23.27 3.21 20.57
CA MET A 1 -22.00 3.85 20.17
C MET A 1 -21.96 3.90 18.65
N PRO A 2 -21.60 5.03 18.01
CA PRO A 2 -21.37 5.06 16.57
C PRO A 2 -20.24 4.08 16.21
N ARG A 3 -20.36 3.40 15.06
CA ARG A 3 -19.32 2.49 14.56
C ARG A 3 -18.03 3.29 14.32
N SER A 4 -16.91 2.71 14.71
CA SER A 4 -15.58 3.27 14.44
C SER A 4 -15.29 3.35 12.92
N ALA A 5 -14.35 4.22 12.54
CA ALA A 5 -13.85 4.29 11.16
C ALA A 5 -13.38 2.93 10.63
N TYR A 6 -12.76 2.13 11.51
CA TYR A 6 -12.31 0.78 11.19
C TYR A 6 -13.49 -0.13 10.82
N GLU A 7 -14.53 -0.20 11.65
CA GLU A 7 -15.71 -1.03 11.40
C GLU A 7 -16.49 -0.59 10.16
N ARG A 8 -16.58 0.73 9.93
CA ARG A 8 -17.18 1.29 8.71
C ARG A 8 -16.36 0.93 7.47
N SER A 9 -15.05 1.16 7.47
CA SER A 9 -14.15 0.83 6.35
C SER A 9 -14.19 -0.66 6.02
N LYS A 10 -14.20 -1.53 7.04
CA LYS A 10 -14.24 -2.98 6.90
C LYS A 10 -15.51 -3.49 6.20
N GLY A 11 -16.64 -2.81 6.40
CA GLY A 11 -17.95 -3.24 5.87
C GLY A 11 -18.28 -2.76 4.46
N VAL A 12 -17.44 -1.91 3.86
CA VAL A 12 -17.61 -1.43 2.49
C VAL A 12 -16.52 -2.08 1.64
N GLU A 13 -16.89 -2.83 0.60
CA GLU A 13 -15.92 -3.60 -0.17
C GLU A 13 -15.77 -3.14 -1.62
N THR A 14 -16.70 -2.32 -2.11
CA THR A 14 -16.72 -1.81 -3.49
C THR A 14 -16.83 -0.29 -3.51
N VAL A 15 -16.48 0.30 -4.63
CA VAL A 15 -16.66 1.73 -4.89
C VAL A 15 -18.07 1.96 -5.43
N SER A 16 -18.76 2.96 -4.88
CA SER A 16 -20.05 3.40 -5.43
C SER A 16 -19.84 4.38 -6.58
N TRP A 17 -20.27 3.99 -7.78
CA TRP A 17 -20.18 4.79 -8.99
C TRP A 17 -21.53 5.44 -9.33
N ARG A 18 -21.52 6.71 -9.74
CA ARG A 18 -22.68 7.34 -10.41
C ARG A 18 -22.77 6.92 -11.86
N GLU A 19 -21.62 6.78 -12.51
CA GLU A 19 -21.47 6.34 -13.90
C GLU A 19 -20.28 5.40 -14.01
N PHE A 20 -20.28 4.51 -15.01
CA PHE A 20 -19.16 3.58 -15.20
C PHE A 20 -17.88 4.34 -15.61
N PRO A 21 -16.75 4.20 -14.89
CA PRO A 21 -15.54 4.95 -15.20
C PRO A 21 -14.83 4.37 -16.44
N LEU A 22 -14.92 5.06 -17.58
CA LEU A 22 -14.25 4.69 -18.84
C LEU A 22 -12.73 4.97 -18.81
N GLY A 23 -12.03 4.49 -17.78
CA GLY A 23 -10.62 4.81 -17.50
C GLY A 23 -9.59 3.79 -18.02
N LYS A 24 -10.02 2.63 -18.52
CA LYS A 24 -9.10 1.52 -18.90
C LYS A 24 -7.96 1.95 -19.82
N GLY A 25 -8.28 2.67 -20.90
CA GLY A 25 -7.27 3.14 -21.86
C GLY A 25 -6.24 4.09 -21.23
N ILE A 26 -6.70 4.98 -20.34
CA ILE A 26 -5.82 5.92 -19.62
C ILE A 26 -4.90 5.13 -18.68
N ALA A 27 -5.47 4.20 -17.90
CA ALA A 27 -4.73 3.36 -16.97
C ALA A 27 -3.67 2.50 -17.67
N LEU A 28 -3.98 1.91 -18.82
CA LEU A 28 -2.99 1.20 -19.64
C LEU A 28 -1.89 2.14 -20.16
N SER A 29 -2.26 3.35 -20.58
CA SER A 29 -1.27 4.33 -21.07
C SER A 29 -0.28 4.80 -20.00
N ILE A 30 -0.65 4.73 -18.71
CA ILE A 30 0.25 5.01 -17.59
C ILE A 30 1.36 3.95 -17.51
N LEU A 31 1.06 2.69 -17.85
CA LEU A 31 2.03 1.59 -17.80
C LEU A 31 3.15 1.74 -18.83
N GLU A 32 2.90 2.51 -19.89
CA GLU A 32 3.87 2.82 -20.94
C GLU A 32 4.68 4.09 -20.64
N GLU A 33 4.35 4.81 -19.56
CA GLU A 33 4.90 6.13 -19.29
C GLU A 33 6.12 6.10 -18.36
N SER A 34 7.22 6.66 -18.84
CA SER A 34 8.52 6.65 -18.16
C SER A 34 8.90 8.00 -17.55
N THR A 35 8.24 9.09 -17.97
CA THR A 35 8.56 10.44 -17.51
C THR A 35 7.70 10.86 -16.32
N ALA A 36 8.25 11.66 -15.40
CA ALA A 36 7.48 12.21 -14.29
C ALA A 36 6.34 13.11 -14.77
N ALA A 37 6.61 13.95 -15.79
CA ALA A 37 5.61 14.84 -16.39
C ALA A 37 4.47 14.06 -17.06
N GLY A 38 4.79 13.04 -17.86
CA GLY A 38 3.77 12.20 -18.50
C GLY A 38 2.95 11.41 -17.47
N ARG A 39 3.58 10.91 -16.41
CA ARG A 39 2.88 10.23 -15.31
C ARG A 39 1.94 11.17 -14.57
N GLN A 40 2.34 12.42 -14.34
CA GLN A 40 1.45 13.40 -13.74
C GLN A 40 0.26 13.71 -14.64
N ALA A 41 0.49 13.93 -15.94
CA ALA A 41 -0.58 14.24 -16.88
C ALA A 41 -1.58 13.08 -17.02
N ARG A 42 -1.09 11.86 -17.28
CA ARG A 42 -1.94 10.67 -17.43
C ARG A 42 -2.59 10.25 -16.12
N GLY A 43 -1.85 10.33 -15.02
CA GLY A 43 -2.35 10.07 -13.69
C GLY A 43 -3.47 11.04 -13.30
N GLN A 44 -3.29 12.34 -13.55
CA GLN A 44 -4.35 13.33 -13.31
C GLN A 44 -5.59 13.05 -14.17
N ALA A 45 -5.42 12.75 -15.46
CA ALA A 45 -6.54 12.42 -16.32
C ALA A 45 -7.32 11.17 -15.83
N LEU A 46 -6.63 10.18 -15.27
CA LEU A 46 -7.29 9.03 -14.65
C LEU A 46 -8.07 9.46 -13.41
N LEU A 47 -7.47 10.25 -12.51
CA LEU A 47 -8.15 10.76 -11.31
C LEU A 47 -9.39 11.58 -11.65
N ASP A 48 -9.32 12.45 -12.68
CA ASP A 48 -10.46 13.25 -13.12
C ASP A 48 -11.65 12.38 -13.57
N VAL A 49 -11.37 11.30 -14.31
CA VAL A 49 -12.39 10.32 -14.71
C VAL A 49 -12.98 9.60 -13.51
N LEU A 50 -12.15 9.16 -12.57
CA LEU A 50 -12.62 8.45 -11.38
C LEU A 50 -13.44 9.37 -10.46
N ASP A 51 -12.98 10.60 -10.21
CA ASP A 51 -13.68 11.58 -9.40
C ASP A 51 -15.04 11.94 -10.03
N ALA A 52 -15.08 12.19 -11.34
CA ALA A 52 -16.33 12.46 -12.04
C ALA A 52 -17.31 11.26 -11.96
N ALA A 53 -16.82 10.05 -12.24
CA ALA A 53 -17.61 8.82 -12.22
C ALA A 53 -18.16 8.48 -10.83
N ALA A 54 -17.39 8.71 -9.76
CA ALA A 54 -17.85 8.56 -8.38
C ALA A 54 -18.63 9.79 -7.86
N GLY A 55 -18.60 10.89 -8.60
CA GLY A 55 -19.22 12.16 -8.21
C GLY A 55 -18.55 12.84 -7.01
N LEU A 56 -17.24 12.68 -6.90
CA LEU A 56 -16.39 13.26 -5.87
C LEU A 56 -15.89 14.66 -6.30
N PRO A 57 -15.50 15.51 -5.33
CA PRO A 57 -14.72 16.70 -5.65
C PRO A 57 -13.36 16.30 -6.27
N PRO A 58 -12.85 17.06 -7.25
CA PRO A 58 -11.62 16.72 -7.94
C PRO A 58 -10.40 16.78 -7.02
N CYS A 59 -9.54 15.77 -7.09
CA CYS A 59 -8.24 15.74 -6.41
C CYS A 59 -7.09 16.07 -7.39
N ARG A 60 -6.00 16.63 -6.86
CA ARG A 60 -4.83 17.04 -7.66
C ARG A 60 -3.65 16.13 -7.40
N LEU A 61 -3.11 15.56 -8.48
CA LEU A 61 -1.88 14.78 -8.47
C LEU A 61 -0.66 15.69 -8.61
N THR A 62 0.34 15.45 -7.77
CA THR A 62 1.70 16.00 -7.95
C THR A 62 2.70 14.85 -7.95
N VAL A 63 3.44 14.69 -9.04
CA VAL A 63 4.52 13.69 -9.17
C VAL A 63 5.84 14.39 -9.00
N ALA A 64 6.52 14.12 -7.88
CA ALA A 64 7.82 14.70 -7.61
C ALA A 64 8.88 14.10 -8.54
N ASP A 65 9.49 14.92 -9.39
CA ASP A 65 10.66 14.54 -10.19
C ASP A 65 11.94 14.80 -9.40
N ARG A 66 12.15 14.03 -8.32
CA ARG A 66 13.32 14.16 -7.45
C ARG A 66 14.19 12.90 -7.52
N PRO A 67 15.52 13.03 -7.63
CA PRO A 67 16.42 11.90 -7.47
C PRO A 67 16.22 11.27 -6.09
N GLN A 68 15.71 10.04 -6.03
CA GLN A 68 15.59 9.30 -4.78
C GLN A 68 17.00 9.01 -4.24
N ARG A 69 17.38 9.66 -3.13
CA ARG A 69 18.69 9.47 -2.49
C ARG A 69 18.71 8.17 -1.66
N HIS A 70 18.93 7.02 -2.29
CA HIS A 70 19.23 5.77 -1.58
C HIS A 70 20.62 5.24 -1.95
N ARG A 71 21.46 4.91 -0.96
CA ARG A 71 22.89 4.53 -1.10
C ARG A 71 23.11 3.51 -2.24
N THR A 72 24.00 3.86 -3.16
CA THR A 72 24.31 3.15 -4.39
C THR A 72 25.31 2.00 -4.20
N ARG A 73 25.09 0.88 -4.90
CA ARG A 73 26.18 0.00 -5.38
C ARG A 73 26.63 0.58 -6.73
N GLY A 74 27.84 1.13 -6.83
CA GLY A 74 28.44 1.52 -8.12
C GLY A 74 28.12 2.90 -8.72
N GLY A 75 27.64 3.87 -7.92
CA GLY A 75 27.75 5.29 -8.28
C GLY A 75 26.73 5.91 -9.25
N ARG A 76 25.65 5.24 -9.65
CA ARG A 76 24.52 5.87 -10.38
C ARG A 76 23.19 5.71 -9.65
N LEU A 77 22.61 6.83 -9.22
CA LEU A 77 21.27 6.93 -8.64
C LEU A 77 20.26 7.18 -9.78
N GLN A 78 19.52 6.16 -10.19
CA GLN A 78 18.32 6.33 -11.03
C GLN A 78 17.34 5.22 -10.70
N GLN A 79 16.50 5.39 -9.67
CA GLN A 79 15.35 4.51 -9.52
C GLN A 79 14.09 5.34 -9.73
N VAL A 80 13.70 5.43 -11.00
CA VAL A 80 12.33 5.82 -11.37
C VAL A 80 11.43 4.68 -10.90
N LEU A 81 10.34 5.00 -10.17
CA LEU A 81 9.35 3.99 -9.78
C LEU A 81 8.90 3.22 -11.03
N ALA A 82 8.77 1.90 -10.95
CA ALA A 82 8.23 1.15 -12.07
C ALA A 82 6.81 1.66 -12.42
N PRO A 83 6.41 1.74 -13.71
CA PRO A 83 5.09 2.25 -14.11
C PRO A 83 3.93 1.55 -13.39
N LYS A 84 4.02 0.22 -13.23
CA LYS A 84 3.06 -0.57 -12.45
C LYS A 84 2.94 -0.09 -11.01
N VAL A 85 4.07 0.08 -10.31
CA VAL A 85 4.09 0.55 -8.92
C VAL A 85 3.48 1.94 -8.79
N PHE A 86 3.71 2.81 -9.78
CA PHE A 86 3.07 4.12 -9.83
C PHE A 86 1.55 4.03 -9.96
N LEU A 87 1.04 3.20 -10.88
CA LEU A 87 -0.41 2.99 -11.02
C LEU A 87 -1.01 2.41 -9.73
N GLU A 88 -0.38 1.41 -9.12
CA GLU A 88 -0.85 0.81 -7.85
C GLU A 88 -0.90 1.84 -6.72
N THR A 89 0.12 2.70 -6.63
CA THR A 89 0.14 3.80 -5.65
C THR A 89 -0.98 4.80 -5.94
N LEU A 90 -1.17 5.17 -7.20
CA LEU A 90 -2.22 6.12 -7.60
C LEU A 90 -3.63 5.61 -7.23
N LEU A 91 -3.92 4.34 -7.50
CA LEU A 91 -5.21 3.73 -7.14
C LEU A 91 -5.38 3.62 -5.62
N HIS A 92 -4.30 3.33 -4.89
CA HIS A 92 -4.31 3.29 -3.43
C HIS A 92 -4.68 4.65 -2.83
N GLU A 93 -4.00 5.71 -3.27
CA GLU A 93 -4.26 7.06 -2.78
C GLU A 93 -5.65 7.56 -3.20
N TRP A 94 -6.16 7.16 -4.37
CA TRP A 94 -7.53 7.50 -4.76
C TRP A 94 -8.58 6.82 -3.87
N VAL A 95 -8.37 5.57 -3.44
CA VAL A 95 -9.27 4.93 -2.46
C VAL A 95 -9.22 5.67 -1.11
N HIS A 96 -8.08 6.21 -0.70
CA HIS A 96 -8.04 7.12 0.46
C HIS A 96 -8.89 8.37 0.24
N HIS A 97 -8.80 9.01 -0.93
CA HIS A 97 -9.66 10.15 -1.29
C HIS A 97 -11.15 9.77 -1.22
N TYR A 98 -11.54 8.63 -1.80
CA TYR A 98 -12.90 8.10 -1.73
C TYR A 98 -13.38 7.85 -0.29
N ASP A 99 -12.53 7.29 0.56
CA ASP A 99 -12.86 7.05 1.97
C ASP A 99 -13.17 8.35 2.72
N PHE A 100 -12.37 9.40 2.48
CA PHE A 100 -12.58 10.69 3.14
C PHE A 100 -13.77 11.46 2.57
N THR A 101 -13.96 11.45 1.25
CA THR A 101 -14.94 12.30 0.58
C THR A 101 -16.25 11.60 0.28
N GLY A 102 -16.19 10.38 -0.27
CA GLY A 102 -17.35 9.57 -0.61
C GLY A 102 -17.96 8.89 0.61
N LEU A 103 -17.15 8.18 1.40
CA LEU A 103 -17.61 7.49 2.60
C LEU A 103 -17.67 8.37 3.84
N GLN A 104 -17.05 9.56 3.82
CA GLN A 104 -17.00 10.47 4.97
C GLN A 104 -16.45 9.78 6.22
N LEU A 105 -15.34 9.06 6.08
CA LEU A 105 -14.59 8.51 7.19
C LEU A 105 -13.67 9.59 7.75
N ASP A 106 -13.51 9.64 9.07
CA ASP A 106 -12.53 10.50 9.76
C ASP A 106 -11.10 9.93 9.67
N ARG A 107 -10.97 8.64 9.38
CA ARG A 107 -9.72 7.93 9.10
C ARG A 107 -9.96 6.91 8.01
N SER A 108 -8.92 6.63 7.20
CA SER A 108 -8.95 5.56 6.21
C SER A 108 -7.95 4.45 6.58
N PRO A 109 -8.32 3.55 7.51
CA PRO A 109 -7.47 2.41 7.87
C PRO A 109 -7.45 1.35 6.75
N HIS A 110 -6.29 0.73 6.54
CA HIS A 110 -6.09 -0.38 5.60
C HIS A 110 -6.74 -1.69 6.09
N THR A 111 -8.07 -1.71 6.11
CA THR A 111 -8.88 -2.88 6.47
C THR A 111 -9.07 -3.82 5.27
N SER A 112 -9.71 -4.97 5.49
CA SER A 112 -10.11 -5.86 4.38
C SER A 112 -11.01 -5.14 3.36
N GLY A 113 -11.94 -4.30 3.83
CA GLY A 113 -12.81 -3.53 2.94
C GLY A 113 -12.05 -2.51 2.10
N PHE A 114 -11.03 -1.85 2.67
CA PHE A 114 -10.13 -0.95 1.91
C PHE A 114 -9.42 -1.68 0.78
N PHE A 115 -8.83 -2.85 1.05
CA PHE A 115 -8.16 -3.65 0.01
C PHE A 115 -9.14 -4.19 -1.03
N ASN A 116 -10.37 -4.54 -0.62
CA ASN A 116 -11.41 -4.96 -1.56
C ASN A 116 -11.81 -3.81 -2.50
N ARG A 117 -11.90 -2.55 -2.01
CA ARG A 117 -12.16 -1.39 -2.86
C ARG A 117 -11.07 -1.16 -3.90
N ILE A 118 -9.79 -1.35 -3.53
CA ILE A 118 -8.69 -1.27 -4.51
C ILE A 118 -8.84 -2.36 -5.59
N ARG A 119 -9.18 -3.59 -5.19
CA ARG A 119 -9.39 -4.71 -6.12
C ARG A 119 -10.55 -4.42 -7.07
N ASP A 120 -11.70 -4.02 -6.52
CA ASP A 120 -12.90 -3.63 -7.26
C ASP A 120 -12.59 -2.51 -8.27
N LEU A 121 -11.82 -1.49 -7.86
CA LEU A 121 -11.36 -0.41 -8.74
C LEU A 121 -10.45 -0.93 -9.87
N ALA A 122 -9.48 -1.80 -9.55
CA ALA A 122 -8.57 -2.36 -10.55
C ALA A 122 -9.28 -3.31 -11.54
N GLU A 123 -10.27 -4.05 -11.08
CA GLU A 123 -11.16 -4.89 -11.89
C GLU A 123 -12.05 -4.04 -12.79
N THR A 124 -12.65 -2.98 -12.24
CA THR A 124 -13.46 -1.99 -12.98
C THR A 124 -12.66 -1.35 -14.12
N LEU A 125 -11.41 -0.99 -13.86
CA LEU A 125 -10.49 -0.45 -14.87
C LEU A 125 -9.93 -1.51 -15.83
N GLY A 126 -10.16 -2.80 -15.57
CA GLY A 126 -9.65 -3.90 -16.40
C GLY A 126 -8.12 -3.96 -16.47
N VAL A 127 -7.42 -3.43 -15.46
CA VAL A 127 -5.95 -3.46 -15.33
C VAL A 127 -5.45 -4.58 -14.43
N GLY A 128 -6.37 -5.31 -13.80
CA GLY A 128 -6.15 -6.67 -13.32
C GLY A 128 -5.02 -6.84 -12.32
N TYR A 129 -4.76 -5.88 -11.42
CA TYR A 129 -3.89 -6.06 -10.24
C TYR A 129 -4.24 -5.03 -9.15
N VAL A 130 -4.62 -5.48 -7.94
CA VAL A 130 -3.94 -5.29 -6.63
C VAL A 130 -4.65 -6.17 -5.60
N THR A 131 -4.04 -7.31 -5.26
CA THR A 131 -4.08 -7.78 -3.88
C THR A 131 -2.60 -7.81 -3.46
N PRO A 132 -2.22 -7.42 -2.23
CA PRO A 132 -1.01 -8.02 -1.65
C PRO A 132 -1.12 -9.53 -1.91
N PRO A 133 -0.03 -10.27 -2.21
CA PRO A 133 -0.12 -11.72 -2.10
C PRO A 133 -0.84 -11.96 -0.78
N LYS A 134 -1.95 -12.71 -0.80
CA LYS A 134 -2.48 -13.27 0.45
C LYS A 134 -1.22 -13.76 1.13
N ARG A 135 -0.91 -13.28 2.33
CA ARG A 135 0.19 -13.88 3.08
C ARG A 135 -0.27 -15.32 3.16
N GLU A 136 0.22 -16.15 2.24
CA GLU A 136 0.17 -17.57 2.38
C GLU A 136 0.88 -17.68 3.72
N ALA A 137 0.10 -18.01 4.75
CA ALA A 137 0.69 -18.56 5.95
C ALA A 137 1.69 -19.55 5.37
N PRO A 138 2.99 -19.33 5.56
CA PRO A 138 4.01 -19.98 4.75
C PRO A 138 3.60 -21.44 4.70
N ALA A 139 3.29 -21.92 3.50
CA ALA A 139 3.12 -23.35 3.32
C ALA A 139 4.35 -23.91 3.98
N ALA A 140 4.13 -24.68 5.05
CA ALA A 140 5.19 -25.23 5.85
C ALA A 140 5.95 -26.18 4.92
N GLU A 141 6.88 -25.64 4.14
CA GLU A 141 8.08 -26.36 3.77
C GLU A 141 8.80 -26.55 5.08
N LEU A 142 8.39 -27.63 5.76
CA LEU A 142 9.19 -28.27 6.78
C LEU A 142 10.51 -28.59 6.09
N SER A 143 11.49 -27.70 6.24
CA SER A 143 12.87 -28.10 6.11
C SER A 143 13.05 -29.31 7.03
N GLU A 144 13.49 -30.43 6.49
CA GLU A 144 13.68 -31.69 7.22
C GLU A 144 14.71 -31.59 8.38
N ASP A 145 15.28 -30.41 8.61
CA ASP A 145 16.27 -30.13 9.65
C ASP A 145 15.69 -29.62 10.98
N VAL A 146 14.37 -29.51 11.15
CA VAL A 146 13.78 -29.05 12.42
C VAL A 146 12.84 -30.10 13.02
N VAL A 147 13.39 -30.88 13.95
CA VAL A 147 12.61 -31.73 14.86
C VAL A 147 12.03 -30.85 15.96
N ILE A 148 10.73 -30.53 15.89
CA ILE A 148 10.00 -29.90 17.00
C ILE A 148 9.55 -30.98 17.97
N THR A 149 10.30 -31.16 19.07
CA THR A 149 9.87 -31.99 20.20
C THR A 149 8.97 -31.19 21.15
N GLY A 150 7.66 -31.37 21.05
CA GLY A 150 6.69 -31.08 22.10
C GLY A 150 6.26 -29.61 22.29
N PRO A 151 5.14 -29.37 23.01
CA PRO A 151 4.52 -28.04 23.11
C PRO A 151 5.22 -27.18 24.17
N ASP A 152 6.11 -26.29 23.75
CA ASP A 152 6.79 -25.38 24.69
C ASP A 152 5.90 -24.20 25.05
N ARG A 153 5.39 -24.22 26.29
CA ARG A 153 4.78 -23.05 26.94
C ARG A 153 5.89 -22.06 27.25
N LEU A 154 5.87 -20.90 26.59
CA LEU A 154 6.80 -19.79 26.82
C LEU A 154 7.02 -19.55 28.33
N ARG A 155 8.23 -19.85 28.81
CA ARG A 155 8.68 -19.52 30.17
C ARG A 155 9.28 -18.11 30.20
N PRO A 156 9.03 -17.30 31.24
CA PRO A 156 9.75 -16.03 31.40
C PRO A 156 11.21 -16.33 31.80
N GLY A 157 12.15 -15.83 31.01
CA GLY A 157 13.60 -15.99 31.26
C GLY A 157 14.42 -16.52 30.08
N GLY A 158 14.03 -16.19 28.84
CA GLY A 158 14.77 -16.60 27.64
C GLY A 158 16.24 -16.18 27.62
N VAL A 159 17.05 -16.93 26.87
CA VAL A 159 18.51 -16.73 26.73
C VAL A 159 18.78 -15.26 26.39
N PRO A 160 19.69 -14.59 27.12
CA PRO A 160 19.90 -13.17 26.92
C PRO A 160 20.47 -12.94 25.51
N PRO A 161 20.01 -11.90 24.80
CA PRO A 161 20.23 -11.75 23.37
C PRO A 161 21.73 -11.75 23.04
N PRO A 162 22.14 -12.19 21.83
CA PRO A 162 23.52 -12.15 21.39
C PRO A 162 24.18 -10.78 21.59
N LYS A 163 25.48 -10.76 21.86
CA LYS A 163 26.24 -9.55 22.23
C LYS A 163 26.01 -8.37 21.27
N TRP A 164 25.96 -8.64 19.96
CA TRP A 164 25.74 -7.61 18.94
C TRP A 164 24.40 -6.89 19.07
N ILE A 165 23.34 -7.58 19.52
CA ILE A 165 22.02 -6.98 19.77
C ILE A 165 22.08 -6.06 20.99
N ARG A 166 22.78 -6.49 22.05
CA ARG A 166 22.96 -5.68 23.26
C ARG A 166 23.74 -4.41 22.96
N ASP A 167 24.80 -4.52 22.17
CA ASP A 167 25.65 -3.40 21.76
C ASP A 167 24.85 -2.39 20.91
N GLN A 168 23.97 -2.88 20.02
CA GLN A 168 23.11 -2.03 19.21
C GLN A 168 22.05 -1.30 20.03
N VAL A 169 21.42 -1.96 21.01
CA VAL A 169 20.44 -1.33 21.91
C VAL A 169 21.11 -0.27 22.79
N LEU A 170 22.31 -0.55 23.31
CA LEU A 170 23.10 0.41 24.10
C LEU A 170 23.50 1.65 23.28
N ALA A 171 23.85 1.46 22.01
CA ALA A 171 24.19 2.55 21.11
C ALA A 171 22.99 3.45 20.79
N LEU A 172 21.78 2.88 20.75
CA LEU A 172 20.55 3.61 20.41
C LEU A 172 19.93 4.35 21.61
N PHE A 173 19.99 3.76 22.81
CA PHE A 173 19.23 4.26 23.95
C PHE A 173 20.09 4.78 25.10
N GLY A 174 21.42 4.65 25.03
CA GLY A 174 22.32 5.00 26.12
C GLY A 174 22.08 4.13 27.37
N ARG A 175 22.95 4.23 28.37
CA ARG A 175 22.75 3.50 29.63
C ARG A 175 21.52 4.06 30.35
N PRO A 176 20.60 3.21 30.87
CA PRO A 176 19.59 3.70 31.79
C PRO A 176 20.27 4.32 33.00
N ARG A 177 19.85 5.55 33.36
CA ARG A 177 20.23 6.16 34.63
C ARG A 177 19.59 5.33 35.73
N THR A 178 20.42 4.78 36.62
CA THR A 178 20.01 4.19 37.90
C THR A 178 19.33 5.23 38.78
#